data_AF-A0AAI9W9Y0-F1
#
_entry.id   AF-A0AAI9W9Y0-F1
#
_cell.length_a   1.000
_cell.length_b   1.000
_cell.length_c   1.000
_cell.angle_alpha   90.00
_cell.angle_beta   90.00
_cell.angle_gamma   90.00
#
_symmetry.space_group_name_H-M   'P 1'
#
loop_
_entity.id
_entity.type
_entity.pdbx_description
1 polymer ?
#
loop_
_entity_poly.entity_id
_entity_poly.type
_entity_poly.pdbx_seq_one_letter_code
_entity_poly.pdbx_strand_id
1 'polypeptide(L)'
;MKENFYKNPFIIIWHSKNNLMPLYLVSSWFMLLLISIFGTFQFDYFNFSNLSLSSHFSISSTGLTLTLALFVAGKAAFNDTELKILAQHKPKKDLQGQALINFLGPFVFTSMIFFLTGIVSLYAPYLDLNLTLTVITVFKIMYLNLLSLGFFSLFNLVITMLNDVYLKAFRTDKSE
;
A
#
# COMPACT_ATOMS: atom_id res chain seq x y z
N MET A 1 -17.38 4.56 -22.83
CA MET A 1 -17.54 4.70 -21.36
C MET A 1 -16.59 5.80 -20.93
N LYS A 2 -16.93 7.00 -20.38
CA LYS A 2 -18.03 7.49 -19.53
C LYS A 2 -18.30 6.68 -18.24
N GLU A 3 -17.42 5.75 -17.91
CA GLU A 3 -17.40 5.19 -16.56
C GLU A 3 -16.38 5.97 -15.76
N ASN A 4 -16.91 6.66 -14.75
CA ASN A 4 -16.12 7.46 -13.82
C ASN A 4 -15.35 6.46 -12.93
N PHE A 5 -14.20 5.98 -13.42
CA PHE A 5 -13.33 4.99 -12.79
C PHE A 5 -12.97 5.37 -11.34
N TYR A 6 -13.05 6.66 -11.02
CA TYR A 6 -12.85 7.25 -9.70
C TYR A 6 -13.92 6.94 -8.66
N LYS A 7 -15.05 6.30 -9.01
CA LYS A 7 -16.12 6.01 -8.04
C LYS A 7 -15.73 4.97 -6.98
N ASN A 8 -14.77 4.09 -7.26
CA ASN A 8 -14.42 3.01 -6.34
C ASN A 8 -12.90 2.76 -6.30
N PRO A 9 -12.24 2.96 -5.15
CA PRO A 9 -10.79 2.74 -5.00
C PRO A 9 -10.37 1.28 -5.26
N PHE A 10 -11.25 0.30 -5.00
CA PHE A 10 -10.97 -1.10 -5.29
C PHE A 10 -10.84 -1.39 -6.79
N ILE A 11 -11.57 -0.65 -7.63
CA ILE A 11 -11.47 -0.78 -9.09
C ILE A 11 -10.08 -0.33 -9.55
N ILE A 12 -9.57 0.79 -9.01
CA ILE A 12 -8.22 1.29 -9.33
C ILE A 12 -7.18 0.22 -8.98
N ILE A 13 -7.24 -0.33 -7.76
CA ILE A 13 -6.32 -1.38 -7.29
C ILE A 13 -6.39 -2.62 -8.18
N TRP A 14 -7.59 -3.06 -8.55
CA TRP A 14 -7.78 -4.24 -9.39
C TRP A 14 -7.13 -4.07 -10.77
N HIS A 15 -7.31 -2.89 -11.37
CA HIS A 15 -6.73 -2.60 -12.67
C HIS A 15 -5.23 -2.33 -12.62
N SER A 16 -4.68 -1.87 -11.48
CA SER A 16 -3.24 -1.68 -11.29
C SER A 16 -2.53 -2.88 -10.62
N LYS A 17 -3.20 -4.03 -10.45
CA LYS A 17 -2.75 -5.13 -9.58
C LYS A 17 -1.32 -5.63 -9.84
N ASN A 18 -0.87 -5.59 -11.10
CA ASN A 18 0.47 -6.03 -11.48
C ASN A 18 1.57 -5.00 -11.15
N ASN A 19 1.19 -3.75 -10.86
CA ASN A 19 2.11 -2.64 -10.61
C ASN A 19 2.08 -2.15 -9.16
N LEU A 20 1.28 -2.77 -8.28
CA LEU A 20 1.15 -2.34 -6.88
C LEU A 20 2.47 -2.46 -6.12
N MET A 21 3.19 -3.56 -6.35
CA MET A 21 4.42 -3.89 -5.66
C MET A 21 5.21 -4.92 -6.48
N PRO A 22 6.54 -4.85 -6.51
CA PRO A 22 7.36 -5.86 -7.18
C PRO A 22 7.29 -7.21 -6.46
N LEU A 23 7.40 -8.29 -7.25
CA LEU A 23 7.21 -9.66 -6.77
C LEU A 23 8.12 -10.03 -5.60
N TYR A 24 9.35 -9.52 -5.56
CA TYR A 24 10.29 -9.83 -4.47
C TYR A 24 9.78 -9.33 -3.11
N LEU A 25 9.16 -8.15 -3.04
CA LEU A 25 8.58 -7.64 -1.79
C LEU A 25 7.33 -8.42 -1.39
N VAL A 26 6.50 -8.81 -2.36
CA VAL A 26 5.33 -9.67 -2.11
C VAL A 26 5.77 -11.01 -1.54
N SER A 27 6.82 -11.61 -2.11
CA SER A 27 7.41 -12.86 -1.61
C SER A 27 7.99 -12.70 -0.20
N SER A 28 8.71 -11.62 0.08
CA SER A 28 9.24 -11.32 1.42
C SER A 28 8.12 -11.13 2.45
N TRP A 29 7.07 -10.40 2.10
CA TRP A 29 5.88 -10.24 2.93
C TRP A 29 5.20 -11.59 3.21
N PHE A 30 5.03 -12.41 2.19
CA PHE A 30 4.41 -13.73 2.34
C PHE A 30 5.24 -14.66 3.24
N MET A 31 6.58 -14.61 3.14
CA MET A 31 7.46 -15.33 4.07
C MET A 31 7.28 -14.86 5.51
N LEU A 32 7.11 -13.57 5.76
CA LEU A 32 6.84 -13.05 7.11
C LEU A 32 5.50 -13.55 7.66
N LEU A 33 4.47 -13.66 6.81
CA LEU A 33 3.20 -14.26 7.21
C LEU A 33 3.38 -15.72 7.64
N LEU A 34 4.09 -16.52 6.84
CA LEU A 34 4.36 -17.92 7.18
C LEU A 34 5.15 -18.04 8.48
N ILE A 35 6.24 -17.28 8.62
CA ILE A 35 7.06 -17.26 9.83
C ILE A 35 6.22 -16.86 11.06
N SER A 36 5.31 -15.89 10.91
CA SER A 36 4.42 -15.47 11.99
C SER A 36 3.46 -16.59 12.40
N ILE A 37 2.85 -17.28 11.43
CA ILE A 37 1.91 -18.38 11.70
C ILE A 37 2.63 -19.56 12.36
N PHE A 38 3.69 -20.08 11.73
CA PHE A 38 4.44 -21.22 12.26
C PHE A 38 5.13 -20.88 13.58
N GLY A 39 5.73 -19.69 13.67
CA GLY A 39 6.38 -19.22 14.88
C GLY A 39 5.42 -19.12 16.06
N THR A 40 4.14 -18.85 15.82
CA THR A 40 3.13 -18.77 16.90
C THR A 40 2.56 -20.13 17.27
N PHE A 41 2.12 -20.92 16.27
CA PHE A 41 1.35 -22.14 16.54
C PHE A 41 2.18 -23.40 16.67
N GLN A 42 3.35 -23.46 16.03
CA GLN A 42 4.19 -24.66 16.01
C GLN A 42 5.39 -24.55 16.96
N PHE A 43 5.99 -23.37 17.04
CA PHE A 43 7.27 -23.17 17.75
C PHE A 43 7.16 -22.29 19.01
N ASP A 44 6.02 -21.63 19.23
CA ASP A 44 5.76 -20.72 20.36
C ASP A 44 6.83 -19.62 20.55
N TYR A 45 7.41 -19.13 19.44
CA TYR A 45 8.39 -18.05 19.41
C TYR A 45 7.76 -16.66 19.57
N PHE A 46 6.51 -16.48 19.12
CA PHE A 46 5.82 -15.19 19.16
C PHE A 46 4.67 -15.21 20.16
N ASN A 47 4.80 -14.41 21.22
CA ASN A 47 3.73 -14.20 22.17
C ASN A 47 3.00 -12.86 21.89
N PHE A 48 1.79 -12.95 21.34
CA PHE A 48 0.94 -11.78 21.03
C PHE A 48 0.04 -11.32 22.19
N SER A 49 0.20 -11.89 23.39
CA SER A 49 -0.64 -11.52 24.55
C SER A 49 -0.54 -10.04 24.88
N ASN A 50 0.67 -9.48 24.83
CA ASN A 50 0.96 -8.09 25.18
C ASN A 50 0.77 -7.10 24.02
N LEU A 51 0.45 -7.58 22.81
CA LEU A 51 0.25 -6.69 21.67
C LEU A 51 -1.06 -5.93 21.86
N SER A 52 -0.96 -4.63 22.12
CA SER A 52 -2.09 -3.70 22.06
C SER A 52 -2.20 -3.13 20.65
N LEU A 53 -3.38 -3.27 20.03
CA LEU A 53 -3.61 -2.73 18.69
C LEU A 53 -3.66 -1.19 18.69
N SER A 54 -4.09 -0.56 19.79
CA SER A 54 -4.24 0.90 19.88
C SER A 54 -2.94 1.66 19.75
N SER A 55 -1.81 1.07 20.15
CA SER A 55 -0.50 1.72 20.04
C SER A 55 -0.03 1.90 18.59
N HIS A 56 -0.68 1.24 17.64
CA HIS A 56 -0.32 1.26 16.22
C HIS A 56 -1.13 2.27 15.39
N PHE A 57 -2.02 3.06 16.02
CA PHE A 57 -2.78 4.10 15.34
C PHE A 57 -1.85 5.18 14.78
N SER A 58 -0.88 5.62 15.59
CA SER A 58 0.12 6.62 15.18
C SER A 58 0.93 6.15 13.96
N ILE A 59 1.30 4.87 13.95
CA ILE A 59 2.01 4.25 12.83
C ILE A 59 1.14 4.30 11.56
N SER A 60 -0.13 3.92 11.67
CA SER A 60 -1.07 3.94 10.55
C SER A 60 -1.32 5.36 10.02
N SER A 61 -1.52 6.33 10.92
CA SER A 61 -1.69 7.74 10.57
C SER A 61 -0.43 8.33 9.91
N THR A 62 0.75 7.94 10.37
CA THR A 62 2.03 8.36 9.78
C THR A 62 2.19 7.76 8.38
N GLY A 63 1.88 6.48 8.20
CA GLY A 63 1.89 5.81 6.89
C GLY A 63 0.94 6.47 5.89
N LEU A 64 -0.27 6.84 6.32
CA LEU A 64 -1.22 7.62 5.50
C LEU A 64 -0.63 8.97 5.09
N THR A 65 -0.09 9.71 6.06
CA THR A 65 0.47 11.05 5.82
C THR A 65 1.65 10.98 4.86
N LEU A 66 2.55 10.01 5.03
CA LEU A 66 3.70 9.84 4.14
C LEU A 66 3.26 9.42 2.73
N THR A 67 2.26 8.52 2.62
CA THR A 67 1.72 8.13 1.30
C THR A 67 1.15 9.34 0.55
N LEU A 68 0.43 10.23 1.26
CA LEU A 68 -0.09 11.45 0.68
C LEU A 68 1.03 12.42 0.27
N ALA A 69 2.05 12.59 1.11
CA ALA A 69 3.20 13.44 0.79
C ALA A 69 3.95 12.94 -0.46
N LEU A 70 4.19 11.63 -0.56
CA LEU A 70 4.79 11.00 -1.74
C LEU A 70 3.91 11.18 -2.97
N PHE A 71 2.58 11.07 -2.83
CA PHE A 71 1.66 11.32 -3.93
C PHE A 71 1.73 12.78 -4.41
N VAL A 72 1.76 13.75 -3.49
CA VAL A 72 1.87 15.17 -3.85
C VAL A 72 3.20 15.45 -4.56
N ALA A 73 4.31 14.90 -4.05
CA ALA A 73 5.62 15.01 -4.68
C ALA A 73 5.65 14.34 -6.07
N GLY A 74 5.03 13.16 -6.20
CA GLY A 74 4.93 12.43 -7.47
C GLY A 74 4.05 13.15 -8.48
N LYS A 75 2.91 13.70 -8.06
CA LYS A 75 2.04 14.51 -8.90
C LYS A 75 2.77 15.76 -9.41
N ALA A 76 3.58 16.40 -8.58
CA ALA A 76 4.34 17.60 -8.96
C ALA A 76 5.33 17.34 -10.12
N ALA A 77 5.65 16.08 -10.41
CA ALA A 77 6.42 15.70 -11.59
C ALA A 77 5.68 15.87 -12.93
N PHE A 78 4.34 16.02 -12.89
CA PHE A 78 3.48 16.09 -14.07
C PHE A 78 2.78 17.44 -14.15
N ASN A 79 2.71 18.03 -15.35
CA ASN A 79 1.80 19.13 -15.61
C ASN A 79 0.38 18.63 -15.93
N ASP A 80 -0.62 19.50 -15.86
CA ASP A 80 -2.03 19.13 -16.10
C ASP A 80 -2.27 18.55 -17.51
N THR A 81 -1.46 18.95 -18.49
CA THR A 81 -1.54 18.45 -19.86
C THR A 81 -1.04 17.01 -19.96
N GLU A 82 0.06 16.67 -19.28
CA GLU A 82 0.60 15.32 -19.18
C GLU A 82 -0.35 14.37 -18.45
N LEU A 83 -1.00 14.84 -17.38
CA LEU A 83 -2.03 14.06 -16.69
C LEU A 83 -3.23 13.78 -17.60
N LYS A 84 -3.65 14.74 -18.43
CA LYS A 84 -4.70 14.52 -19.44
C LYS A 84 -4.26 13.52 -20.51
N ILE A 85 -3.01 13.58 -20.95
CA ILE A 85 -2.45 12.60 -21.90
C ILE A 85 -2.48 11.20 -21.30
N LEU A 86 -2.05 11.03 -20.05
CA LEU A 86 -2.09 9.74 -19.33
C LEU A 86 -3.52 9.21 -19.18
N ALA A 87 -4.49 10.09 -18.92
CA ALA A 87 -5.91 9.74 -18.80
C ALA A 87 -6.54 9.34 -20.15
N GLN A 88 -6.09 9.95 -21.26
CA GLN A 88 -6.65 9.72 -22.59
C GLN A 88 -5.91 8.61 -23.36
N HIS A 89 -4.70 8.24 -22.93
CA HIS A 89 -3.90 7.21 -23.58
C HIS A 89 -4.64 5.87 -23.61
N LYS A 90 -4.72 5.27 -24.80
CA LYS A 90 -5.40 4.00 -25.05
C LYS A 90 -4.47 3.04 -25.78
N PRO A 91 -3.72 2.19 -25.05
CA PRO A 91 -2.90 1.16 -25.67
C PRO A 91 -3.76 0.16 -26.44
N LYS A 92 -3.21 -0.50 -27.48
CA LYS A 92 -3.94 -1.46 -28.32
C LYS A 92 -4.59 -2.62 -27.55
N LYS A 93 -4.13 -2.93 -26.33
CA LYS A 93 -4.60 -4.06 -25.50
C LYS A 93 -5.15 -3.64 -24.13
N ASP A 94 -5.03 -2.37 -23.76
CA ASP A 94 -5.38 -1.91 -22.41
C ASP A 94 -6.56 -0.93 -22.42
N LEU A 95 -7.11 -0.71 -21.23
CA LEU A 95 -8.16 0.28 -21.03
C LEU A 95 -7.64 1.70 -21.24
N GLN A 96 -8.52 2.57 -21.70
CA GLN A 96 -8.20 4.00 -21.77
C GLN A 96 -7.93 4.53 -20.36
N GLY A 97 -6.82 5.25 -20.19
CA GLY A 97 -6.41 5.77 -18.88
C GLY A 97 -5.67 4.77 -18.00
N GLN A 98 -5.34 3.57 -18.51
CA GLN A 98 -4.58 2.56 -17.76
C GLN A 98 -3.23 3.08 -17.26
N ALA A 99 -2.57 3.96 -18.01
CA ALA A 99 -1.31 4.57 -17.59
C ALA A 99 -1.48 5.42 -16.31
N LEU A 100 -2.55 6.20 -16.25
CA LEU A 100 -2.88 6.97 -15.04
C LEU A 100 -3.30 6.04 -13.88
N ILE A 101 -4.05 4.98 -14.16
CA ILE A 101 -4.42 3.98 -13.14
C ILE A 101 -3.18 3.29 -12.57
N ASN A 102 -2.22 2.93 -13.42
CA ASN A 102 -0.97 2.31 -13.01
C ASN A 102 -0.11 3.25 -12.15
N PHE A 103 -0.19 4.56 -12.38
CA PHE A 103 0.46 5.56 -11.54
C PHE A 103 -0.25 5.72 -10.19
N LEU A 104 -1.58 5.83 -10.18
CA LEU A 104 -2.36 6.07 -8.96
C LEU A 104 -2.48 4.84 -8.05
N GLY A 105 -2.53 3.65 -8.66
CA GLY A 105 -2.82 2.38 -7.99
C GLY A 105 -1.98 2.10 -6.76
N PRO A 106 -0.63 2.18 -6.84
CA PRO A 106 0.25 1.98 -5.69
C PRO A 106 -0.09 2.89 -4.51
N PHE A 107 -0.32 4.19 -4.74
CA PHE A 107 -0.69 5.13 -3.68
C PHE A 107 -2.04 4.80 -3.04
N VAL A 108 -3.06 4.52 -3.88
CA VAL A 108 -4.40 4.15 -3.40
C VAL A 108 -4.34 2.87 -2.57
N PHE A 109 -3.57 1.89 -3.01
CA PHE A 109 -3.36 0.63 -2.30
C PHE A 109 -2.69 0.84 -0.94
N THR A 110 -1.56 1.56 -0.90
CA THR A 110 -0.84 1.85 0.36
C THR A 110 -1.73 2.63 1.33
N SER A 111 -2.42 3.67 0.84
CA SER A 111 -3.35 4.46 1.67
C SER A 111 -4.49 3.61 2.22
N MET A 112 -5.06 2.72 1.40
CA MET A 112 -6.16 1.87 1.85
C MET A 112 -5.71 0.90 2.94
N ILE A 113 -4.50 0.34 2.85
CA ILE A 113 -3.94 -0.52 3.91
C ILE A 113 -3.83 0.26 5.22
N PHE A 114 -3.16 1.41 5.22
CA PHE A 114 -2.96 2.19 6.44
C PHE A 114 -4.26 2.78 6.99
N PHE A 115 -5.23 3.08 6.13
CA PHE A 115 -6.58 3.46 6.55
C PHE A 115 -7.27 2.32 7.32
N LEU A 116 -7.27 1.10 6.76
CA LEU A 116 -7.88 -0.06 7.40
C LEU A 116 -7.19 -0.42 8.71
N THR A 117 -5.85 -0.44 8.75
CA THR A 117 -5.11 -0.70 10.00
C THR A 117 -5.31 0.41 11.03
N GLY A 118 -5.47 1.66 10.59
CA GLY A 118 -5.80 2.80 11.44
C GLY A 118 -7.18 2.68 12.05
N ILE A 119 -8.21 2.36 11.26
CA ILE A 119 -9.57 2.12 11.76
C ILE A 119 -9.58 0.97 12.76
N VAL A 120 -8.98 -0.17 12.42
CA VAL A 120 -8.93 -1.31 13.34
C VAL A 120 -8.22 -0.93 14.64
N SER A 121 -7.09 -0.22 14.57
CA SER A 121 -6.36 0.24 15.76
C SER A 121 -7.20 1.19 16.64
N LEU A 122 -7.99 2.07 16.01
CA LEU A 122 -8.83 3.04 16.71
C LEU A 122 -10.03 2.38 17.40
N TYR A 123 -10.71 1.45 16.71
CA TYR A 123 -11.96 0.88 17.20
C TYR A 123 -11.79 -0.41 18.00
N ALA A 124 -10.73 -1.21 17.74
CA ALA A 124 -10.52 -2.49 18.42
C ALA A 124 -10.56 -2.42 19.96
N PRO A 125 -10.03 -1.38 20.65
CA PRO A 125 -10.11 -1.29 22.11
C PRO A 125 -11.53 -1.15 22.66
N TYR A 126 -12.48 -0.70 21.84
CA TYR A 126 -13.88 -0.47 22.24
C TYR A 126 -14.79 -1.64 21.87
N LEU A 127 -14.29 -2.63 21.14
CA LEU A 127 -15.04 -3.81 20.75
C LEU A 127 -14.91 -4.88 21.83
N ASP A 128 -15.94 -5.03 22.65
CA ASP A 128 -16.06 -6.14 23.58
C ASP A 128 -16.64 -7.36 22.86
N LEU A 129 -15.74 -8.18 22.30
CA LEU A 129 -16.09 -9.40 21.60
C LEU A 129 -15.66 -10.61 22.43
N ASN A 130 -16.62 -11.47 22.77
CA ASN A 130 -16.38 -12.76 23.44
C ASN A 130 -15.75 -13.76 22.45
N LEU A 131 -14.50 -13.52 22.05
CA LEU A 131 -13.74 -14.36 21.14
C LEU A 131 -12.81 -15.31 21.90
N THR A 132 -12.54 -16.48 21.32
CA THR A 132 -11.55 -17.40 21.86
C THR A 132 -10.12 -16.84 21.71
N LEU A 133 -9.21 -17.24 22.60
CA LEU A 133 -7.82 -16.78 22.58
C LEU A 133 -7.14 -17.04 21.23
N THR A 134 -7.42 -18.19 20.61
CA THR A 134 -6.93 -18.54 19.27
C THR A 134 -7.36 -17.53 18.22
N VAL A 135 -8.64 -17.14 18.22
CA VAL A 135 -9.18 -16.16 17.26
C VAL A 135 -8.56 -14.79 17.46
N ILE A 136 -8.37 -14.36 18.71
CA ILE A 136 -7.68 -13.11 19.04
C ILE A 136 -6.25 -13.13 18.50
N THR A 137 -5.53 -14.23 18.69
CA THR A 137 -4.15 -14.38 18.19
C THR A 137 -4.10 -14.35 16.67
N VAL A 138 -4.98 -15.06 15.97
CA VAL A 138 -5.08 -15.01 14.50
C VAL A 138 -5.36 -13.58 14.03
N PHE A 139 -6.29 -12.87 14.68
CA PHE A 139 -6.61 -11.49 14.34
C PHE A 139 -5.40 -10.55 14.50
N LYS A 140 -4.63 -10.70 15.58
CA LYS A 140 -3.39 -9.93 15.82
C LYS A 140 -2.31 -10.24 14.76
N ILE A 141 -2.13 -11.50 14.38
CA ILE A 141 -1.21 -11.91 13.30
C ILE A 141 -1.63 -11.27 11.98
N MET A 142 -2.92 -11.35 11.63
CA MET A 142 -3.45 -10.78 10.39
C MET A 142 -3.31 -9.25 10.36
N TYR A 143 -3.57 -8.58 11.49
CA TYR A 143 -3.39 -7.15 11.63
C TYR A 143 -1.93 -6.74 11.37
N LEU A 144 -0.98 -7.38 12.06
CA LEU A 144 0.45 -7.06 11.90
C LEU A 144 0.94 -7.37 10.49
N ASN A 145 0.46 -8.46 9.87
CA ASN A 145 0.79 -8.77 8.49
C ASN A 145 0.23 -7.74 7.50
N LEU A 146 -1.00 -7.25 7.72
CA LEU A 146 -1.56 -6.19 6.91
C LEU A 146 -0.77 -4.88 7.07
N LEU A 147 -0.39 -4.54 8.30
CA LEU A 147 0.46 -3.37 8.57
C LEU A 147 1.83 -3.51 7.90
N SER A 148 2.42 -4.70 7.93
CA SER A 148 3.70 -5.01 7.30
C SER A 148 3.62 -4.89 5.78
N LEU A 149 2.52 -5.34 5.17
CA LEU A 149 2.23 -5.12 3.74
C LEU A 149 2.22 -3.62 3.40
N GLY A 150 1.62 -2.80 4.29
CA GLY A 150 1.62 -1.35 4.19
C GLY A 150 3.04 -0.78 4.17
N PHE A 151 3.92 -1.25 5.06
CA PHE A 151 5.33 -0.84 5.07
C PHE A 151 6.10 -1.25 3.81
N PHE A 152 5.93 -2.48 3.31
CA PHE A 152 6.56 -2.88 2.05
C PHE A 152 6.07 -2.05 0.87
N SER A 153 4.77 -1.77 0.82
CA SER A 153 4.18 -0.93 -0.20
C SER A 153 4.71 0.50 -0.14
N LEU A 154 4.81 1.08 1.06
CA LEU A 154 5.38 2.39 1.29
C LEU A 154 6.86 2.47 0.91
N PHE A 155 7.64 1.43 1.27
CA PHE A 155 9.04 1.32 0.88
C PHE A 155 9.18 1.29 -0.65
N ASN A 156 8.33 0.53 -1.34
CA ASN A 156 8.30 0.53 -2.81
C ASN A 156 8.05 1.93 -3.37
N LEU A 157 7.06 2.67 -2.85
CA LEU A 157 6.78 4.04 -3.28
C LEU A 157 8.00 4.96 -3.10
N VAL A 158 8.70 4.86 -1.97
CA VAL A 158 9.92 5.64 -1.72
C VAL A 158 11.00 5.30 -2.75
N ILE A 159 11.27 4.02 -3.00
CA ILE A 159 12.27 3.59 -3.99
C ILE A 159 11.91 4.05 -5.40
N THR A 160 10.64 3.95 -5.80
CA THR A 160 10.17 4.45 -7.09
C THR A 160 10.43 5.95 -7.23
N MET A 161 10.08 6.74 -6.21
CA MET A 161 10.31 8.19 -6.21
C MET A 161 11.80 8.54 -6.24
N LEU A 162 12.65 7.82 -5.50
CA LEU A 162 14.10 8.02 -5.53
C LEU A 162 14.70 7.70 -6.91
N ASN A 163 14.24 6.61 -7.54
CA ASN A 163 14.66 6.25 -8.90
C ASN A 163 14.22 7.31 -9.93
N ASP A 164 13.02 7.86 -9.80
CA ASP A 164 12.54 8.93 -10.67
C ASP A 164 13.38 10.20 -10.53
N VAL A 165 13.74 10.59 -9.30
CA VAL A 165 14.64 11.72 -9.03
C VAL A 165 16.02 11.46 -9.62
N TYR A 166 16.57 10.27 -9.41
CA TYR A 166 17.86 9.87 -9.97
C TYR A 166 17.84 9.97 -11.50
N LEU A 167 16.86 9.35 -12.17
CA LEU A 167 16.74 9.38 -13.63
C LEU A 167 16.56 10.79 -14.18
N LYS A 168 15.85 11.68 -13.46
CA LYS A 168 15.73 13.09 -13.84
C LYS A 168 17.06 13.83 -13.76
N ALA A 169 17.82 13.64 -12.68
CA ALA A 169 19.12 14.30 -12.51
C ALA A 169 20.09 13.96 -13.65
N PHE A 170 20.16 12.68 -14.06
CA PHE A 170 21.11 12.20 -15.07
C PHE A 170 20.63 12.30 -16.53
N ARG A 171 19.36 12.62 -16.79
CA ARG A 171 18.85 12.81 -18.17
C ARG A 171 19.15 14.21 -18.73
N THR A 172 19.50 15.17 -17.88
CA THR A 172 19.79 16.55 -18.28
C THR A 172 21.14 16.70 -19.00
N ASP A 173 22.05 15.71 -18.93
CA ASP A 173 23.40 15.78 -19.51
C ASP A 173 23.50 15.33 -21.00
N LYS A 174 22.37 15.13 -21.70
CA LYS A 174 22.37 14.74 -23.13
C LYS A 174 21.66 15.71 -24.07
N SER A 175 21.51 16.97 -23.66
CA SER A 175 20.97 18.03 -24.52
C SER A 175 21.88 19.27 -24.54
N GLU A 176 23.15 19.06 -24.87
CA GLU A 176 24.05 20.08 -25.43
C GLU A 176 24.56 19.62 -26.80
#